data_AF-A0A944SAN6-F1
#
_entry.id   AF-A0A944SAN6-F1
#
_cell.length_a   1.000
_cell.length_b   1.000
_cell.length_c   1.000
_cell.angle_alpha   90.00
_cell.angle_beta   90.00
_cell.angle_gamma   90.00
#
_symmetry.space_group_name_H-M   'P 1'
#
loop_
_entity.id
_entity.type
_entity.pdbx_description
1 polymer ?
#
loop_
_entity_poly.entity_id
_entity_poly.type
_entity_poly.pdbx_seq_one_letter_code
_entity_poly.pdbx_strand_id
1 'polypeptide(L)'
;MNQHEMEQQEEMSKHETKRPKKRVKYKIDYKKLGLLFGGLLLMIALVYGGIWFFRSRDGGEIKVYDAVIQLRDRTNSDPEEDARNSAKKGDVILVRETGKEWSTTEKVSYLIIKMKLSEKEAQKIVQPKTKKLSKDEAKEKGVVNDEMLKEMEKEELNQALTQAVIFREYRVKIEDMDFDLMKVREAQPFPDKEFDWEIVEKKK
;
A
#
# COMPACT_ATOMS: atom_id res chain seq x y z
N MET A 1 -83.09 -32.68 10.66
CA MET A 1 -82.43 -31.92 9.58
C MET A 1 -82.95 -32.52 8.28
N ASN A 2 -83.80 -31.76 7.56
CA ASN A 2 -84.70 -32.28 6.53
C ASN A 2 -83.99 -32.44 5.19
N GLN A 3 -84.23 -33.56 4.49
CA GLN A 3 -83.67 -33.81 3.14
C GLN A 3 -84.03 -32.71 2.13
N HIS A 4 -85.10 -31.95 2.37
CA HIS A 4 -85.52 -30.84 1.52
C HIS A 4 -84.62 -29.59 1.59
N GLU A 5 -83.84 -29.42 2.67
CA GLU A 5 -82.89 -28.30 2.80
C GLU A 5 -81.54 -28.60 2.11
N MET A 6 -81.22 -29.88 1.90
CA MET A 6 -79.97 -30.28 1.21
C MET A 6 -80.05 -30.06 -0.31
N GLU A 7 -81.20 -30.30 -0.94
CA GLU A 7 -81.35 -30.06 -2.39
C GLU A 7 -81.33 -28.56 -2.75
N GLN A 8 -81.86 -27.68 -1.89
CA GLN A 8 -81.82 -26.24 -2.14
C GLN A 8 -80.41 -25.63 -2.00
N GLN A 9 -79.54 -26.21 -1.15
CA GLN A 9 -78.13 -25.78 -1.09
C GLN A 9 -77.32 -26.28 -2.28
N GLU A 10 -77.67 -27.43 -2.87
CA GLU A 10 -76.94 -27.96 -4.02
C GLU A 10 -77.21 -27.16 -5.31
N GLU A 11 -78.45 -26.68 -5.51
CA GLU A 11 -78.78 -25.83 -6.67
C GLU A 11 -78.17 -24.42 -6.59
N MET A 12 -78.05 -23.83 -5.39
CA MET A 12 -77.41 -22.53 -5.24
C MET A 12 -75.88 -22.54 -5.47
N SER A 13 -75.23 -23.71 -5.44
CA SER A 13 -73.79 -23.81 -5.71
C SER A 13 -73.42 -23.82 -7.21
N LYS A 14 -74.38 -24.03 -8.11
CA LYS A 14 -74.11 -24.18 -9.56
C LYS A 14 -74.07 -22.88 -10.36
N HIS A 15 -74.27 -21.72 -9.71
CA HIS A 15 -74.28 -20.42 -10.38
C HIS A 15 -73.14 -19.47 -9.96
N GLU A 16 -71.94 -19.98 -9.67
CA GLU A 16 -70.74 -19.14 -9.70
C GLU A 16 -70.31 -18.86 -11.15
N THR A 17 -70.79 -17.70 -11.63
CA THR A 17 -70.40 -17.10 -12.90
C THR A 17 -68.89 -16.87 -12.94
N LYS A 18 -68.19 -17.68 -13.74
CA LYS A 18 -66.77 -17.50 -14.10
C LYS A 18 -66.58 -16.13 -14.74
N ARG A 19 -66.20 -15.12 -13.92
CA ARG A 19 -65.78 -13.82 -14.43
C ARG A 19 -64.52 -14.03 -15.28
N PRO A 20 -64.49 -13.56 -16.54
CA PRO A 20 -63.29 -13.71 -17.37
C PRO A 20 -62.15 -12.93 -16.71
N LYS A 21 -61.12 -13.62 -16.22
CA LYS A 21 -59.84 -13.01 -15.83
C LYS A 21 -59.23 -12.40 -17.10
N LYS A 22 -59.50 -11.11 -17.35
CA LYS A 22 -58.80 -10.32 -18.37
C LYS A 22 -57.31 -10.37 -18.03
N ARG A 23 -56.56 -11.23 -18.72
CA ARG A 23 -55.10 -11.28 -18.64
C ARG A 23 -54.59 -9.98 -19.28
N VAL A 24 -54.32 -8.97 -18.46
CA VAL A 24 -53.62 -7.76 -18.89
C VAL A 24 -52.22 -8.22 -19.30
N LYS A 25 -51.97 -8.33 -20.61
CA LYS A 25 -50.64 -8.60 -21.15
C LYS A 25 -49.80 -7.33 -20.96
N TYR A 26 -49.12 -7.22 -19.83
CA TYR A 26 -48.09 -6.21 -19.65
C TYR A 26 -46.97 -6.50 -20.64
N LYS A 27 -46.89 -5.73 -21.73
CA LYS A 27 -45.72 -5.72 -22.59
C LYS A 27 -44.62 -5.02 -21.81
N ILE A 28 -43.72 -5.79 -21.22
CA ILE A 28 -42.54 -5.27 -20.55
C ILE A 28 -41.69 -4.59 -21.62
N ASP A 29 -41.50 -3.28 -21.49
CA ASP A 29 -40.62 -2.53 -22.35
C ASP A 29 -39.17 -2.80 -21.89
N TYR A 30 -38.53 -3.75 -22.55
CA TYR A 30 -37.17 -4.19 -22.23
C TYR A 30 -36.15 -3.05 -22.31
N LYS A 31 -36.44 -1.95 -23.04
CA LYS A 31 -35.57 -0.76 -23.06
C LYS A 31 -35.62 -0.01 -21.72
N LYS A 32 -36.80 0.14 -21.13
CA LYS A 32 -36.96 0.77 -19.80
C LYS A 32 -36.40 -0.11 -18.69
N LEU A 33 -36.59 -1.43 -18.81
CA LEU A 33 -36.02 -2.38 -17.86
C LEU A 33 -34.48 -2.40 -17.92
N GLY A 34 -33.89 -2.37 -19.11
CA GLY A 34 -32.43 -2.28 -19.29
C GLY A 34 -31.84 -1.00 -18.70
N LEU A 35 -32.55 0.13 -18.80
CA LEU A 35 -32.10 1.42 -18.26
C LEU A 35 -32.13 1.43 -16.72
N LEU A 36 -33.14 0.79 -16.10
CA LEU A 36 -33.22 0.61 -14.65
C LEU A 36 -32.12 -0.33 -14.12
N PHE A 37 -31.88 -1.46 -14.81
CA PHE A 37 -30.80 -2.38 -14.44
C PHE A 37 -29.41 -1.77 -14.64
N GLY A 38 -29.20 -1.02 -15.72
CA GLY A 38 -27.95 -0.30 -15.97
C GLY A 38 -27.66 0.76 -14.91
N GLY A 39 -28.68 1.53 -14.52
CA GLY A 39 -28.57 2.50 -13.43
C GLY A 39 -28.24 1.84 -12.08
N LEU A 40 -28.86 0.70 -11.77
CA LEU A 40 -28.59 -0.05 -10.55
C LEU A 40 -27.15 -0.59 -10.52
N LEU A 41 -26.66 -1.15 -11.63
CA LEU A 41 -25.28 -1.63 -11.74
C LEU A 41 -24.26 -0.50 -11.60
N LEU A 42 -24.54 0.68 -12.17
CA LEU A 42 -23.68 1.85 -12.05
C LEU A 42 -23.61 2.36 -10.60
N MET A 43 -24.75 2.39 -9.89
CA MET A 43 -24.79 2.74 -8.47
C MET A 43 -24.00 1.75 -7.61
N ILE A 44 -24.14 0.45 -7.86
CA ILE A 44 -23.36 -0.59 -7.17
C ILE A 44 -21.87 -0.37 -7.45
N ALA A 45 -21.48 -0.15 -8.71
CA ALA A 45 -20.08 0.10 -9.08
C ALA A 45 -19.51 1.36 -8.40
N LEU A 46 -20.29 2.43 -8.25
CA LEU A 46 -19.87 3.65 -7.56
C LEU A 46 -19.74 3.44 -6.04
N VAL A 47 -20.64 2.67 -5.42
CA VAL A 47 -20.54 2.34 -3.98
C VAL A 47 -19.31 1.47 -3.72
N TYR A 48 -19.12 0.41 -4.49
CA TYR A 48 -17.95 -0.47 -4.35
C TYR A 48 -16.65 0.25 -4.70
N GLY A 49 -16.64 1.07 -5.77
CA GLY A 49 -15.51 1.89 -6.16
C GLY A 49 -15.16 2.94 -5.11
N GLY A 50 -16.17 3.58 -4.50
CA GLY A 50 -16.01 4.52 -3.40
C GLY A 50 -15.44 3.86 -2.16
N ILE A 51 -15.98 2.72 -1.73
CA ILE A 51 -15.47 1.96 -0.57
C ILE A 51 -14.03 1.51 -0.83
N TRP A 52 -13.70 1.01 -2.02
CA TRP A 52 -12.33 0.61 -2.36
C TRP A 52 -11.35 1.78 -2.41
N PHE A 53 -11.79 2.93 -2.94
CA PHE A 53 -10.99 4.15 -3.00
C PHE A 53 -10.78 4.77 -1.61
N PHE A 54 -11.78 4.77 -0.74
CA PHE A 54 -11.66 5.24 0.64
C PHE A 54 -10.88 4.29 1.54
N ARG A 55 -11.02 2.96 1.36
CA ARG A 55 -10.22 1.95 2.09
C ARG A 55 -8.75 1.94 1.66
N SER A 56 -8.47 2.27 0.40
CA SER A 56 -7.09 2.52 -0.04
C SER A 56 -6.49 3.79 0.60
N ARG A 57 -7.36 4.68 1.08
CA ARG A 57 -7.07 5.90 1.85
C ARG A 57 -7.07 5.68 3.37
N ASP A 58 -7.08 4.43 3.85
CA ASP A 58 -6.94 4.10 5.26
C ASP A 58 -5.61 4.65 5.80
N GLY A 59 -5.66 5.84 6.39
CA GLY A 59 -4.71 6.28 7.40
C GLY A 59 -4.94 5.37 8.59
N GLY A 60 -4.04 4.39 8.76
CA GLY A 60 -4.04 3.55 9.96
C GLY A 60 -3.84 4.40 11.20
N GLU A 61 -4.10 3.82 12.37
CA GLU A 61 -3.82 4.45 13.66
C GLU A 61 -2.40 5.03 13.65
N ILE A 62 -2.28 6.34 13.94
CA ILE A 62 -0.99 7.02 14.04
C ILE A 62 -0.38 6.61 15.37
N LYS A 63 0.80 5.99 15.31
CA LYS A 63 1.59 5.59 16.46
C LYS A 63 2.93 6.31 16.46
N VAL A 64 3.58 6.35 17.62
CA VAL A 64 4.94 6.85 17.75
C VAL A 64 5.93 5.70 17.56
N TYR A 65 6.82 5.87 16.60
CA TYR A 65 7.89 4.93 16.30
C TYR A 65 9.25 5.58 16.50
N ASP A 66 10.22 4.80 16.94
CA ASP A 66 11.63 5.15 16.86
C ASP A 66 12.15 4.83 15.45
N ALA A 67 12.52 5.86 14.70
CA ALA A 67 13.13 5.75 13.38
C ALA A 67 14.66 5.86 13.48
N VAL A 68 15.35 4.85 12.97
CA VAL A 68 16.82 4.77 12.95
C VAL A 68 17.33 5.28 11.61
N ILE A 69 18.08 6.38 11.67
CA ILE A 69 18.51 7.14 10.50
C ILE A 69 20.02 7.04 10.34
N GLN A 70 20.44 6.77 9.11
CA GLN A 70 21.83 6.76 8.70
C GLN A 70 22.40 8.20 8.67
N LEU A 71 23.45 8.45 9.44
CA LEU A 71 24.06 9.79 9.57
C LEU A 71 25.12 10.12 8.52
N ARG A 72 25.71 9.10 7.92
CA ARG A 72 26.84 9.21 6.98
C ARG A 72 26.63 8.26 5.81
N ASP A 73 27.07 8.64 4.63
CA ASP A 73 27.11 7.71 3.52
C ASP A 73 28.04 6.55 3.86
N ARG A 74 27.55 5.32 3.70
CA ARG A 74 28.40 4.14 3.72
C ARG A 74 28.79 3.82 2.29
N THR A 75 30.04 4.06 1.95
CA THR A 75 30.64 3.60 0.70
C THR A 75 31.33 2.26 0.92
N ASN A 76 31.03 1.26 0.11
CA ASN A 76 31.79 0.01 0.04
C ASN A 76 32.91 0.15 -1.01
N SER A 77 34.05 -0.48 -0.75
CA SER A 77 35.17 -0.55 -1.70
C SER A 77 34.83 -1.37 -2.93
N ASP A 78 33.94 -2.35 -2.76
CA ASP A 78 33.37 -3.15 -3.85
C ASP A 78 32.19 -2.39 -4.48
N PRO A 79 32.26 -2.00 -5.77
CA PRO A 79 31.19 -1.28 -6.45
C PRO A 79 29.86 -2.04 -6.49
N GLU A 80 29.88 -3.37 -6.56
CA GLU A 80 28.65 -4.17 -6.61
C GLU A 80 27.94 -4.17 -5.26
N GLU A 81 28.69 -4.36 -4.18
CA GLU A 81 28.15 -4.29 -2.82
C GLU A 81 27.78 -2.85 -2.43
N ASP A 82 28.49 -1.83 -2.93
CA ASP A 82 28.12 -0.43 -2.72
C ASP A 82 26.78 -0.12 -3.38
N ALA A 83 26.57 -0.54 -4.63
CA ALA A 83 25.32 -0.32 -5.35
C ALA A 83 24.12 -1.02 -4.67
N ARG A 84 24.35 -2.18 -4.04
CA ARG A 84 23.32 -2.98 -3.36
C ARG A 84 23.02 -2.55 -1.93
N ASN A 85 24.03 -2.06 -1.20
CA ASN A 85 23.98 -1.96 0.26
C ASN A 85 24.37 -0.57 0.80
N SER A 86 24.61 0.41 -0.07
CA SER A 86 24.92 1.77 0.36
C SER A 86 23.67 2.47 0.91
N ALA A 87 23.45 2.32 2.21
CA ALA A 87 22.61 3.24 2.96
C ALA A 87 23.23 4.63 2.88
N LYS A 88 22.49 5.56 2.28
CA LYS A 88 22.90 6.96 2.18
C LYS A 88 22.48 7.73 3.42
N LYS A 89 23.10 8.86 3.68
CA LYS A 89 22.70 9.80 4.72
C LYS A 89 21.22 10.16 4.56
N GLY A 90 20.49 10.14 5.68
CA GLY A 90 19.04 10.38 5.69
C GLY A 90 18.20 9.11 5.55
N ASP A 91 18.79 7.99 5.16
CA ASP A 91 18.03 6.75 4.98
C ASP A 91 17.56 6.21 6.32
N VAL A 92 16.28 5.84 6.36
CA VAL A 92 15.71 5.13 7.50
C VAL A 92 15.97 3.64 7.33
N ILE A 93 16.79 3.10 8.22
CA ILE A 93 17.23 1.69 8.18
C ILE A 93 16.18 0.80 8.84
N LEU A 94 15.63 1.28 9.95
CA LEU A 94 14.72 0.53 10.81
C LEU A 94 13.72 1.48 11.44
N VAL A 95 12.49 1.01 11.60
CA VAL A 95 11.43 1.67 12.36
C VAL A 95 10.88 0.64 13.34
N ARG A 96 10.75 1.02 14.62
CA ARG A 96 10.16 0.17 15.66
C ARG A 96 9.26 0.98 16.58
N GLU A 97 8.23 0.37 17.16
CA GLU A 97 7.39 1.08 18.14
C GLU A 97 8.26 1.57 19.32
N THR A 98 8.02 2.81 19.76
CA THR A 98 8.77 3.44 20.86
C THR A 98 8.56 2.67 22.18
N GLY A 99 9.58 2.69 23.05
CA GLY A 99 9.52 2.09 24.39
C GLY A 99 10.50 0.94 24.62
N LYS A 100 11.17 0.45 23.56
CA LYS A 100 12.32 -0.44 23.69
C LYS A 100 13.60 0.38 23.87
N GLU A 101 14.46 -0.02 24.79
CA GLU A 101 15.77 0.61 24.96
C GLU A 101 16.69 0.31 23.77
N TRP A 102 17.43 1.33 23.33
CA TRP A 102 18.48 1.20 22.33
C TRP A 102 19.82 0.95 23.01
N SER A 103 20.61 0.04 22.44
CA SER A 103 21.97 -0.19 22.93
C SER A 103 22.83 1.08 22.75
N THR A 104 23.87 1.22 23.57
CA THR A 104 24.82 2.33 23.45
C THR A 104 25.44 2.38 22.05
N THR A 105 25.78 1.22 21.47
CA THR A 105 26.36 1.14 20.13
C THR A 105 25.42 1.69 19.04
N GLU A 106 24.13 1.38 19.12
CA GLU A 106 23.13 1.90 18.18
C GLU A 106 22.96 3.41 18.33
N LYS A 107 22.85 3.90 19.58
CA LYS A 107 22.75 5.34 19.87
C LYS A 107 23.96 6.15 19.38
N VAL A 108 25.16 5.55 19.35
CA VAL A 108 26.36 6.24 18.86
C VAL A 108 26.48 6.17 17.34
N SER A 109 25.93 5.13 16.72
CA SER A 109 26.10 4.85 15.29
C SER A 109 25.04 5.51 14.40
N TYR A 110 23.85 5.76 14.96
CA TYR A 110 22.69 6.23 14.22
C TYR A 110 22.01 7.41 14.92
N LEU A 111 21.28 8.20 14.15
CA LEU A 111 20.33 9.16 14.69
C LEU A 111 19.01 8.43 14.92
N ILE A 112 18.49 8.53 16.14
CA ILE A 112 17.24 7.90 16.53
C ILE A 112 16.27 9.02 16.89
N ILE A 113 15.19 9.14 16.12
CA ILE A 113 14.13 10.12 16.38
C ILE A 113 12.79 9.44 16.59
N LYS A 114 11.92 10.08 17.37
CA LYS A 114 10.53 9.66 17.50
C LYS A 114 9.73 10.24 16.33
N MET A 115 8.99 9.39 15.62
CA MET A 115 8.16 9.78 14.49
C MET A 115 6.71 9.33 14.68
N LYS A 116 5.77 10.23 14.42
CA LYS A 116 4.34 9.92 14.31
C LYS A 116 4.06 9.40 12.91
N LEU A 117 3.80 8.11 12.82
CA LEU A 117 3.60 7.41 11.56
C LEU A 117 2.35 6.55 11.66
N SER A 118 1.61 6.45 10.57
CA SER A 118 0.73 5.31 10.36
C SER A 118 1.58 4.06 10.07
N GLU A 119 1.01 2.86 10.29
CA GLU A 119 1.71 1.61 9.99
C GLU A 119 2.16 1.52 8.52
N LYS A 120 1.35 2.05 7.60
CA LYS A 120 1.71 2.12 6.17
C LYS A 120 2.92 3.01 5.93
N GLU A 121 3.00 4.16 6.59
CA GLU A 121 4.15 5.07 6.47
C GLU A 121 5.42 4.47 7.07
N ALA A 122 5.31 3.82 8.25
CA ALA A 122 6.39 3.12 8.89
C ALA A 122 6.97 1.98 8.02
N GLN A 123 6.12 1.23 7.31
CA GLN A 123 6.59 0.23 6.35
C GLN A 123 7.18 0.87 5.09
N LYS A 124 6.52 1.90 4.57
CA LYS A 124 6.89 2.56 3.31
C LYS A 124 8.27 3.25 3.37
N ILE A 125 8.62 3.84 4.52
CA ILE A 125 9.89 4.56 4.67
C ILE A 125 11.12 3.63 4.68
N VAL A 126 10.96 2.39 5.16
CA VAL A 126 12.03 1.38 5.18
C VAL A 126 12.04 0.49 3.93
N GLN A 127 10.96 0.50 3.16
CA GLN A 127 10.78 -0.44 2.05
C GLN A 127 11.84 -0.21 0.95
N PRO A 128 12.59 -1.25 0.58
CA PRO A 128 13.46 -1.20 -0.58
C PRO A 128 12.64 -1.17 -1.87
N LYS A 129 13.08 -0.37 -2.84
CA LYS A 129 12.60 -0.35 -4.21
C LYS A 129 13.69 -0.90 -5.12
N THR A 130 13.36 -1.98 -5.81
CA THR A 130 14.23 -2.54 -6.84
C THR A 130 14.01 -1.82 -8.16
N LYS A 131 15.10 -1.48 -8.86
CA LYS A 131 15.04 -0.97 -10.23
C LYS A 131 15.84 -1.91 -11.12
N LYS A 132 15.22 -2.37 -12.20
CA LYS A 132 15.95 -3.08 -13.25
C LYS A 132 16.77 -2.07 -14.06
N LEU A 133 18.08 -2.24 -14.08
CA LEU A 133 18.98 -1.45 -14.93
C LEU A 133 18.95 -1.94 -16.38
N SER A 134 19.18 -1.03 -17.32
CA SER A 134 19.58 -1.41 -18.67
C SER A 134 21.01 -2.00 -18.66
N LYS A 135 21.39 -2.71 -19.72
CA LYS A 135 22.77 -3.23 -19.85
C LYS A 135 23.81 -2.10 -19.84
N ASP A 136 23.47 -0.97 -20.45
CA ASP A 136 24.37 0.18 -20.56
C ASP A 136 24.50 0.90 -19.22
N GLU A 137 23.40 1.11 -18.49
CA GLU A 137 23.42 1.67 -17.13
C GLU A 137 24.20 0.77 -16.16
N ALA A 138 24.08 -0.55 -16.31
CA ALA A 138 24.77 -1.51 -15.45
C ALA A 138 26.28 -1.55 -15.73
N LYS A 139 26.71 -1.38 -16.98
CA LYS A 139 28.13 -1.19 -17.33
C LYS A 139 28.70 0.10 -16.76
N GLU A 140 27.97 1.22 -16.92
CA GLU A 140 28.41 2.52 -16.41
C GLU A 140 28.59 2.50 -14.88
N LYS A 141 27.72 1.77 -14.18
CA LYS A 141 27.79 1.57 -12.73
C LYS A 141 28.76 0.47 -12.29
N GLY A 142 29.46 -0.20 -13.21
CA GLY A 142 30.40 -1.27 -12.90
C GLY A 142 29.77 -2.55 -12.36
N VAL A 143 28.46 -2.74 -12.57
CA VAL A 143 27.69 -3.91 -12.10
C VAL A 143 27.92 -5.13 -13.00
N VAL A 144 28.13 -4.90 -14.29
CA VAL A 144 28.47 -5.94 -15.26
C VAL A 144 29.55 -5.42 -16.19
N ASN A 145 30.44 -6.30 -16.62
CA ASN A 145 31.45 -6.00 -17.64
C ASN A 145 31.14 -6.73 -18.96
N ASP A 146 31.94 -6.45 -19.99
CA ASP A 146 31.75 -7.02 -21.32
C ASP A 146 31.94 -8.54 -21.41
N GLU A 147 32.72 -9.12 -20.49
CA GLU A 147 32.95 -10.57 -20.40
C GLU A 147 31.76 -11.26 -19.74
N MET A 148 31.30 -10.75 -18.60
CA MET A 148 30.11 -11.24 -17.89
C MET A 148 28.85 -11.20 -18.76
N LEU A 149 28.70 -10.16 -19.59
CA LEU A 149 27.55 -10.05 -20.51
C LEU A 149 27.53 -11.11 -21.61
N LYS A 150 28.69 -11.71 -21.93
CA LYS A 150 28.82 -12.77 -22.92
C LYS A 150 28.70 -14.17 -22.29
N GLU A 151 29.12 -14.32 -21.05
CA GLU A 151 29.15 -15.60 -20.34
C GLU A 151 27.87 -15.90 -19.55
N MET A 152 27.17 -14.88 -19.05
CA MET A 152 25.96 -15.08 -18.24
C MET A 152 24.76 -15.54 -19.08
N GLU A 153 24.01 -16.49 -18.53
CA GLU A 153 22.71 -16.84 -19.07
C GLU A 153 21.72 -15.67 -18.95
N LYS A 154 20.73 -15.60 -19.85
CA LYS A 154 19.80 -14.47 -19.94
C LYS A 154 18.98 -14.26 -18.66
N GLU A 155 18.69 -15.33 -17.93
CA GLU A 155 17.95 -15.27 -16.66
C GLU A 155 18.82 -14.75 -15.51
N GLU A 156 20.06 -15.24 -15.39
CA GLU A 156 21.04 -14.75 -14.41
C GLU A 156 21.36 -13.28 -14.62
N LEU A 157 21.56 -12.86 -15.88
CA LEU A 157 21.77 -11.47 -16.22
C LEU A 157 20.56 -10.60 -15.82
N ASN A 158 19.34 -11.08 -16.05
CA ASN A 158 18.13 -10.35 -15.66
C ASN A 158 18.00 -10.21 -14.14
N GLN A 159 18.39 -11.24 -13.37
CA GLN A 159 18.42 -11.18 -11.92
C GLN A 159 19.51 -10.22 -11.43
N ALA A 160 20.73 -10.31 -11.96
CA ALA A 160 21.84 -9.42 -11.64
C ALA A 160 21.46 -7.95 -11.88
N LEU A 161 20.87 -7.64 -13.05
CA LEU A 161 20.41 -6.29 -13.39
C LEU A 161 19.28 -5.76 -12.49
N THR A 162 18.50 -6.66 -11.88
CA THR A 162 17.39 -6.28 -10.97
C THR A 162 17.87 -6.14 -9.52
N GLN A 163 18.79 -7.00 -9.09
CA GLN A 163 19.39 -6.99 -7.75
C GLN A 163 20.44 -5.90 -7.57
N ALA A 164 21.06 -5.44 -8.66
CA ALA A 164 22.08 -4.39 -8.66
C ALA A 164 21.64 -3.08 -8.01
N VAL A 165 20.33 -2.85 -7.86
CA VAL A 165 19.81 -1.58 -7.40
C VAL A 165 18.69 -1.80 -6.39
N ILE A 166 19.04 -1.64 -5.12
CA ILE A 166 18.10 -1.59 -4.01
C ILE A 166 18.17 -0.18 -3.43
N PHE A 167 17.17 0.64 -3.74
CA PHE A 167 17.09 2.00 -3.19
C PHE A 167 15.91 2.12 -2.23
N ARG A 168 16.12 2.77 -1.09
CA ARG A 168 14.99 3.28 -0.30
C ARG A 168 14.40 4.48 -1.01
N GLU A 169 13.09 4.49 -1.22
CA GLU A 169 12.39 5.56 -1.96
C GLU A 169 12.30 6.87 -1.15
N TYR A 170 12.43 6.79 0.18
CA TYR A 170 12.27 7.91 1.10
C TYR A 170 13.54 8.12 1.93
N ARG A 171 13.76 9.37 2.36
CA ARG A 171 14.79 9.75 3.34
C ARG A 171 14.29 10.87 4.23
N VAL A 172 14.88 10.99 5.41
CA VAL A 172 14.67 12.12 6.31
C VAL A 172 15.59 13.27 5.92
N LYS A 173 15.05 14.49 5.90
CA LYS A 173 15.79 15.73 5.65
C LYS A 173 16.60 16.13 6.88
N ILE A 174 17.71 15.45 7.10
CA ILE A 174 18.59 15.69 8.26
C ILE A 174 19.16 17.12 8.21
N GLU A 175 19.40 17.65 7.02
CA GLU A 175 19.97 19.00 6.79
C GLU A 175 19.08 20.12 7.33
N ASP A 176 17.77 19.90 7.39
CA ASP A 176 16.79 20.87 7.91
C ASP A 176 16.68 20.82 9.44
N MET A 177 17.38 19.90 10.10
CA MET A 177 17.33 19.73 11.55
C MET A 177 18.49 20.47 12.22
N ASP A 178 18.17 21.28 13.23
CA ASP A 178 19.14 22.03 14.01
C ASP A 178 19.83 21.14 15.06
N PHE A 179 20.88 20.42 14.64
CA PHE A 179 21.75 19.67 15.54
C PHE A 179 23.16 19.45 14.98
N ASP A 180 24.11 19.14 15.86
CA ASP A 180 25.49 18.81 15.50
C ASP A 180 25.68 17.30 15.34
N LEU A 181 26.02 16.86 14.11
CA LEU A 181 26.29 15.47 13.76
C LEU A 181 27.40 14.83 14.62
N MET A 182 28.37 15.63 15.08
CA MET A 182 29.49 15.12 15.88
C MET A 182 29.06 14.82 17.32
N LYS A 183 28.06 15.55 17.83
CA LYS A 183 27.53 15.40 19.19
C LYS A 183 26.54 14.25 19.34
N VAL A 184 26.02 13.69 18.24
CA VAL A 184 25.12 12.51 18.31
C VAL A 184 25.79 11.31 18.99
N ARG A 185 27.12 11.24 18.92
CA ARG A 185 27.91 10.19 19.60
C ARG A 185 27.89 10.31 21.12
N GLU A 186 27.63 11.49 21.64
CA GLU A 186 27.60 11.77 23.08
C GLU A 186 26.18 11.62 23.61
N ALA A 187 25.19 12.16 22.89
CA ALA A 187 23.79 12.08 23.23
C ALA A 187 22.88 12.22 22.00
N GLN A 188 21.70 11.60 22.05
CA GLN A 188 20.68 11.80 21.02
C GLN A 188 20.13 13.23 21.10
N PRO A 189 20.08 13.98 19.98
CA PRO A 189 19.76 15.41 19.99
C PRO A 189 18.29 15.73 20.29
N PHE A 190 17.39 14.75 20.13
CA PHE A 190 15.93 14.96 20.18
C PHE A 190 15.21 13.92 21.06
N PRO A 191 15.53 13.80 22.36
CA PRO A 191 14.96 12.75 23.20
C PRO A 191 13.44 12.85 23.36
N ASP A 192 12.90 14.08 23.39
CA ASP A 192 11.49 14.35 23.70
C ASP A 192 10.71 14.93 22.51
N LYS A 193 11.37 15.14 21.37
CA LYS A 193 10.72 15.72 20.19
C LYS A 193 10.18 14.61 19.29
N GLU A 194 8.91 14.75 18.94
CA GLU A 194 8.22 13.89 17.99
C GLU A 194 8.11 14.61 16.65
N PHE A 195 8.44 13.91 15.57
CA PHE A 195 8.40 14.45 14.21
C PHE A 195 7.28 13.79 13.41
N ASP A 196 6.65 14.54 12.51
CA ASP A 196 5.64 14.03 11.58
C ASP A 196 6.27 13.63 10.24
N TRP A 197 5.48 13.05 9.33
CA TRP A 197 5.93 12.66 7.98
C TRP A 197 6.52 13.83 7.16
N GLU A 198 6.28 15.09 7.54
CA GLU A 198 6.76 16.28 6.83
C GLU A 198 8.28 16.41 6.73
N ILE A 199 9.03 15.78 7.64
CA ILE A 199 10.50 15.72 7.55
C ILE A 199 11.01 14.68 6.56
N VAL A 200 10.12 13.86 5.99
CA VAL A 200 10.43 12.81 5.04
C VAL A 200 10.24 13.33 3.62
N GLU A 201 11.24 13.13 2.78
CA GLU A 201 11.15 13.42 1.36
C GLU A 201 11.34 12.17 0.51
N LYS A 202 10.74 12.19 -0.68
CA LYS A 202 10.96 11.19 -1.70
C LYS A 202 12.26 11.49 -2.43
N LYS A 203 13.14 10.51 -2.54
CA LYS A 203 14.38 10.63 -3.33
C LYS A 203 14.04 10.85 -4.80
N LYS A 204 14.73 11.79 -5.43
CA LYS A 204 14.64 12.07 -6.87
C LYS A 204 15.51 11.10 -7.67
#